data_AF-A0A2H5WCI0-F1
#
_entry.id   AF-A0A2H5WCI0-F1
#
_cell.length_a   1.000
_cell.length_b   1.000
_cell.length_c   1.000
_cell.angle_alpha   90.00
_cell.angle_beta   90.00
_cell.angle_gamma   90.00
#
_symmetry.space_group_name_H-M   'P 1'
#
loop_
_entity.id
_entity.type
_entity.pdbx_description
1 polymer ?
#
loop_
_entity_poly.entity_id
_entity_poly.type
_entity_poly.pdbx_seq_one_letter_code
_entity_poly.pdbx_strand_id
1 'polypeptide(L)' 'MRPGNSGGPFVLPDGRVAGVVFAASSADPGIGYAIRSTEILDDVEAAVSRTTAVDTGPCIR' A
#
# COMPACT_ATOMS: atom_id res chain seq x y z
N MET A 1 -8.77 -9.81 -5.55
CA MET A 1 -7.98 -8.62 -5.99
C MET A 1 -7.37 -8.90 -7.35
N ARG A 2 -7.10 -7.88 -8.20
CA ARG A 2 -6.49 -8.07 -9.54
C ARG A 2 -5.06 -7.52 -9.57
N PRO A 3 -4.15 -8.11 -10.37
CA PRO A 3 -2.84 -7.51 -10.64
C PRO A 3 -2.99 -6.07 -11.12
N GLY A 4 -2.14 -5.18 -10.62
CA GLY A 4 -2.19 -3.74 -10.92
C GLY A 4 -2.85 -2.88 -9.84
N ASN A 5 -3.49 -3.47 -8.84
CA ASN A 5 -4.09 -2.71 -7.73
C ASN A 5 -3.11 -2.38 -6.59
N SER A 6 -1.90 -2.97 -6.57
CA SER A 6 -0.90 -2.71 -5.52
C SER A 6 -0.52 -1.23 -5.50
N GLY A 7 -0.47 -0.66 -4.29
CA GLY A 7 -0.27 0.78 -4.07
C GLY A 7 -1.58 1.60 -4.08
N GLY A 8 -2.71 1.01 -4.50
CA GLY A 8 -4.02 1.68 -4.44
C GLY A 8 -4.60 1.78 -3.03
N PRO A 9 -5.52 2.73 -2.78
CA PRO A 9 -6.12 2.93 -1.46
C PRO A 9 -7.19 1.88 -1.15
N PHE A 10 -7.20 1.38 0.07
CA PHE A 10 -8.34 0.70 0.68
C PHE A 10 -9.21 1.73 1.40
N VAL A 11 -10.42 1.95 0.88
CA VAL A 11 -11.30 3.05 1.30
C VAL A 11 -12.52 2.50 2.06
N LEU A 12 -12.85 3.13 3.19
CA LEU A 12 -14.05 2.84 3.98
C LEU A 12 -15.31 3.43 3.31
N PRO A 13 -16.52 2.96 3.68
CA PRO A 13 -17.76 3.51 3.13
C PRO A 13 -17.94 5.02 3.30
N ASP A 14 -17.27 5.62 4.28
CA ASP A 14 -17.28 7.06 4.55
C ASP A 14 -16.21 7.86 3.77
N GLY A 15 -15.47 7.21 2.88
CA GLY A 15 -14.45 7.84 2.03
C GLY A 15 -13.07 7.95 2.67
N ARG A 16 -12.88 7.52 3.92
CA ARG A 16 -11.55 7.54 4.56
C ARG A 16 -10.66 6.40 4.06
N VAL A 17 -9.38 6.69 3.89
CA VAL A 17 -8.37 5.67 3.53
C VAL A 17 -7.97 4.90 4.78
N ALA A 18 -8.37 3.62 4.83
CA ALA A 18 -8.01 2.70 5.90
C ALA A 18 -6.63 2.05 5.69
N GLY A 19 -6.11 2.04 4.46
CA GLY A 19 -4.82 1.42 4.18
C GLY A 19 -4.41 1.44 2.71
N VAL A 20 -3.29 0.80 2.42
CA VAL A 20 -2.72 0.66 1.07
C VAL A 20 -2.64 -0.82 0.70
N VAL A 21 -3.19 -1.19 -0.45
CA VAL A 21 -3.22 -2.57 -0.93
C VAL A 21 -1.81 -3.03 -1.30
N PHE A 22 -1.40 -4.21 -0.81
CA PHE A 22 -0.07 -4.77 -1.12
C PHE A 22 -0.12 -6.20 -1.65
N ALA A 23 -1.15 -6.99 -1.30
CA ALA A 23 -1.21 -8.39 -1.69
C ALA A 23 -2.65 -8.92 -1.83
N ALA A 24 -2.73 -10.12 -2.40
CA ALA A 24 -3.94 -10.92 -2.51
C ALA A 24 -3.63 -12.34 -2.06
N SER A 25 -4.63 -13.05 -1.52
CA SER A 25 -4.45 -14.47 -1.23
C SER A 25 -4.32 -15.26 -2.52
N SER A 26 -3.37 -16.20 -2.55
CA SER A 26 -3.25 -17.19 -3.63
C SER A 26 -4.23 -18.36 -3.48
N ALA A 27 -4.76 -18.55 -2.26
CA ALA A 27 -5.70 -19.63 -1.94
C ALA A 27 -7.17 -19.20 -2.05
N ASP A 28 -7.46 -17.91 -1.85
CA ASP A 28 -8.82 -17.37 -1.86
C ASP A 28 -8.91 -16.09 -2.72
N PRO A 29 -9.60 -16.11 -3.87
CA PRO A 29 -9.71 -14.96 -4.75
C PRO A 29 -10.47 -13.77 -4.14
N GLY A 30 -11.25 -14.00 -3.08
CA GLY A 30 -12.01 -12.99 -2.33
C GLY A 30 -11.18 -12.24 -1.29
N ILE A 31 -10.00 -12.74 -0.92
CA ILE A 31 -9.17 -12.13 0.14
C ILE A 31 -8.09 -11.23 -0.45
N GLY A 32 -8.01 -10.00 0.08
CA GLY A 32 -6.94 -9.05 -0.18
C GLY A 32 -6.34 -8.52 1.11
N TYR A 33 -5.12 -8.00 1.02
CA TYR A 33 -4.36 -7.49 2.15
C TYR A 33 -3.96 -6.04 1.91
N ALA A 34 -4.10 -5.22 2.96
CA ALA A 34 -3.70 -3.83 2.98
C ALA A 34 -2.90 -3.53 4.25
N ILE A 35 -1.89 -2.67 4.12
CA ILE A 35 -1.17 -2.10 5.26
C ILE A 35 -2.05 -0.98 5.82
N ARG A 36 -2.28 -0.94 7.14
CA ARG A 36 -3.14 0.07 7.76
C ARG A 36 -2.53 1.46 7.58
N SER A 37 -3.38 2.46 7.32
CA SER A 37 -2.92 3.84 7.16
C SER A 37 -2.20 4.35 8.41
N THR A 38 -2.68 3.98 9.60
CA THR A 38 -2.04 4.33 10.88
C THR A 38 -0.66 3.71 11.09
N GLU A 39 -0.30 2.69 10.31
CA GLU A 39 0.99 2.01 10.42
C GLU A 39 2.07 2.66 9.54
N ILE A 40 1.67 3.39 8.51
CA ILE A 40 2.59 4.02 7.53
C ILE A 40 2.54 5.55 7.56
N LEU A 41 1.68 6.16 8.38
CA LEU A 41 1.44 7.60 8.33
C LEU A 41 2.71 8.40 8.68
N ASP A 42 3.40 8.01 9.76
CA ASP A 42 4.62 8.68 10.21
C ASP A 42 5.73 8.64 9.13
N ASP A 43 5.89 7.50 8.45
CA ASP A 43 6.85 7.33 7.36
C ASP A 43 6.48 8.19 6.15
N VAL A 44 5.20 8.23 5.79
CA VAL A 44 4.70 9.07 4.68
C VAL A 44 4.91 10.54 5.00
N GLU A 45 4.55 11.00 6.20
CA GLU A 45 4.74 12.39 6.63
C GLU A 45 6.22 12.80 6.59
N ALA A 46 7.11 11.94 7.08
CA ALA A 46 8.55 12.16 7.01
C ALA A 46 9.11 12.12 5.58
N ALA A 47 8.39 11.49 4.64
CA ALA A 47 8.80 11.38 3.24
C ALA A 47 8.33 12.55 2.37
N VAL A 48 7.25 13.27 2.73
CA VAL A 48 6.66 14.34 1.89
C VAL A 48 7.67 15.42 1.48
N SER A 49 8.63 15.74 2.35
CA SER A 49 9.65 16.78 2.09
C SER A 49 10.89 16.26 1.36
N ARG A 50 11.02 14.94 1.13
CA ARG A 50 12.18 14.33 0.50
C ARG A 50 12.10 14.49 -1.03
N THR A 51 13.10 15.17 -1.60
CA THR A 51 13.15 15.44 -3.05
C THR A 51 14.38 14.84 -3.73
N THR A 52 15.32 14.29 -2.96
CA THR A 52 16.50 13.60 -3.49
C THR A 52 16.15 12.17 -3.88
N ALA A 53 16.59 11.75 -5.07
CA ALA A 53 16.40 10.38 -5.55
C ALA A 53 17.10 9.36 -4.64
N VAL A 54 16.49 8.18 -4.53
CA VAL A 54 17.00 7.02 -3.78
C VAL A 54 16.98 5.78 -4.67
N ASP A 55 17.76 4.76 -4.32
CA ASP A 55 17.72 3.45 -4.96
C ASP A 55 16.38 2.74 -4.65
N THR A 56 15.86 1.98 -5.63
CA THR A 56 14.66 1.13 -5.49
C THR A 56 14.97 -0.27 -4.95
N GLY A 57 16.25 -0.62 -4.82
CA GLY A 57 16.70 -1.95 -4.41
C GLY A 57 16.64 -2.97 -5.55
N PRO A 58 17.01 -4.24 -5.27
CA PRO A 58 17.03 -5.30 -6.27
C PRO A 58 15.61 -5.73 -6.69
N CYS A 59 15.50 -6.34 -7.89
CA CYS A 59 14.26 -6.98 -8.31
C CYS A 59 13.87 -8.11 -7.36
N ILE A 60 12.60 -8.14 -6.94
CA ILE A 60 12.02 -9.25 -6.18
C ILE A 60 11.95 -10.51 -7.06
N ARG A 61 12.22 -11.69 -6.47
CA ARG A 61 12.17 -12.99 -7.15
C ARG A 61 10.87 -13.73 -6.84
#